data_AF-A0A5B8J7F3-F1
#
_entry.id   AF-A0A5B8J7F3-F1
#
_cell.length_a   1.000
_cell.length_b   1.000
_cell.length_c   1.000
_cell.angle_alpha   90.00
_cell.angle_beta   90.00
_cell.angle_gamma   90.00
#
_symmetry.space_group_name_H-M   'P 1'
#
loop_
_entity.id
_entity.type
_entity.pdbx_description
1 polymer ?
#
loop_
_entity_poly.entity_id
_entity_poly.type
_entity_poly.pdbx_seq_one_letter_code
_entity_poly.pdbx_strand_id
1 'polypeptide(L)'
;MLREPINPYSLFDEVDTVYVGTSQVGLEALMAGKKVMTFGAPFYGGWGLTDDRQPIPHRHRQRSLAEIFHYFYVWYTIYHVPGCAVPSRIEDALDFIEANRPG
;
A
#
# COMPACT_ATOMS: atom_id res chain seq x y z
N MET A 1 -12.30 -20.78 3.81
CA MET A 1 -11.04 -20.17 4.27
C MET A 1 -10.00 -20.45 3.20
N LEU A 2 -9.52 -19.42 2.50
CA LEU A 2 -8.44 -19.57 1.51
C LEU A 2 -7.15 -19.94 2.26
N ARG A 3 -6.47 -21.00 1.83
CA ARG A 3 -5.25 -21.53 2.47
C ARG A 3 -4.01 -21.46 1.58
N GLU A 4 -4.18 -21.07 0.32
CA GLU A 4 -3.10 -20.98 -0.65
C GLU A 4 -2.64 -19.53 -0.79
N PRO A 5 -1.34 -19.29 -1.01
CA PRO A 5 -0.83 -17.96 -1.29
C PRO A 5 -1.40 -17.47 -2.62
N ILE A 6 -2.20 -16.41 -2.54
CA ILE A 6 -2.77 -15.74 -3.70
C ILE A 6 -2.37 -14.27 -3.66
N ASN A 7 -2.26 -13.65 -4.84
CA ASN A 7 -2.10 -12.21 -4.92
C ASN A 7 -3.41 -11.55 -4.44
N PRO A 8 -3.40 -10.73 -3.36
CA PRO A 8 -4.62 -10.11 -2.86
C PRO A 8 -5.30 -9.20 -3.88
N TYR A 9 -4.56 -8.64 -4.84
CA TYR A 9 -5.15 -7.86 -5.93
C TYR A 9 -6.19 -8.63 -6.74
N SER A 10 -6.04 -9.96 -6.90
CA SER A 10 -7.01 -10.75 -7.66
C SER A 10 -8.38 -10.87 -6.96
N LEU A 11 -8.48 -10.46 -5.70
CA LEU A 11 -9.73 -10.46 -4.95
C LEU A 11 -10.40 -9.10 -4.89
N PHE A 12 -9.72 -8.02 -5.25
CA PHE A 12 -10.28 -6.68 -5.06
C PHE A 12 -11.51 -6.45 -5.92
N ASP A 13 -11.54 -6.97 -7.14
CA ASP A 13 -12.71 -6.85 -8.04
C ASP A 13 -13.97 -7.53 -7.48
N GLU A 14 -13.80 -8.53 -6.62
CA GLU A 14 -14.89 -9.31 -6.02
C GLU A 14 -15.44 -8.71 -4.72
N VAL A 15 -14.91 -7.57 -4.26
CA VAL A 15 -15.31 -6.94 -3.00
C VAL A 15 -15.57 -5.46 -3.15
N ASP A 16 -16.51 -4.95 -2.35
CA ASP A 16 -16.82 -3.52 -2.26
C ASP A 16 -15.98 -2.80 -1.20
N THR A 17 -15.61 -3.50 -0.13
CA THR A 17 -14.96 -2.92 1.05
C THR A 17 -13.97 -3.90 1.66
N VAL A 18 -12.79 -3.39 2.02
CA VAL A 18 -11.72 -4.15 2.66
C VAL A 18 -11.56 -3.68 4.12
N TYR A 19 -11.62 -4.62 5.05
CA TYR A 19 -11.50 -4.37 6.49
C TYR A 19 -10.13 -4.81 6.98
N VAL A 20 -9.37 -3.93 7.62
CA VAL A 20 -8.00 -4.22 8.06
C VAL A 20 -7.75 -3.70 9.48
N GLY A 21 -6.88 -4.39 10.22
CA GLY A 21 -6.26 -3.82 11.43
C GLY A 21 -5.25 -2.74 11.03
N THR A 22 -4.08 -3.19 10.56
CA THR A 22 -2.97 -2.31 10.12
C THR A 22 -2.25 -2.83 8.87
N SER A 23 -2.78 -3.87 8.23
CA SER A 23 -2.12 -4.57 7.12
C SER A 23 -1.85 -3.66 5.91
N GLN A 24 -0.74 -3.88 5.21
CA GLN A 24 -0.43 -3.17 3.96
C GLN A 24 -1.46 -3.42 2.86
N VAL A 25 -2.18 -4.55 2.89
CA VAL A 25 -3.25 -4.86 1.92
C VAL A 25 -4.34 -3.78 1.88
N GLY A 26 -4.52 -3.02 2.96
CA GLY A 26 -5.43 -1.88 2.98
C GLY A 26 -4.96 -0.73 2.07
N LEU A 27 -3.65 -0.49 1.97
CA LEU A 27 -3.13 0.50 1.00
C LEU A 27 -3.30 0.01 -0.44
N GLU A 28 -3.05 -1.27 -0.68
CA GLU A 28 -3.26 -1.90 -2.00
C GLU A 28 -4.72 -1.82 -2.42
N ALA A 29 -5.65 -2.03 -1.49
CA ALA A 29 -7.08 -1.87 -1.73
C ALA A 29 -7.45 -0.40 -2.07
N LEU A 30 -6.84 0.59 -1.43
CA LEU A 30 -7.01 2.01 -1.80
C LEU A 30 -6.52 2.27 -3.22
N MET A 31 -5.37 1.70 -3.60
CA MET A 31 -4.83 1.79 -4.97
C MET A 31 -5.73 1.12 -6.00
N ALA A 32 -6.42 0.05 -5.62
CA ALA A 32 -7.46 -0.59 -6.42
C ALA A 32 -8.83 0.13 -6.38
N GLY A 33 -8.92 1.31 -5.78
CA GLY A 33 -10.14 2.12 -5.72
C GLY A 33 -11.22 1.59 -4.77
N LYS A 34 -10.87 0.68 -3.85
CA LYS A 34 -11.81 0.07 -2.92
C LYS A 34 -11.98 0.94 -1.66
N LYS A 35 -13.15 0.80 -1.03
CA LYS A 35 -13.37 1.38 0.30
C LYS A 35 -12.56 0.60 1.32
N VAL A 36 -11.91 1.29 2.24
CA VAL A 36 -11.06 0.64 3.25
C VAL A 36 -11.44 1.13 4.64
N MET A 37 -11.71 0.17 5.52
CA MET A 37 -11.96 0.41 6.95
C MET A 37 -10.77 -0.05 7.77
N THR A 38 -10.24 0.82 8.62
CA THR A 38 -9.10 0.52 9.48
C THR A 38 -9.54 0.42 10.94
N PHE A 39 -9.09 -0.63 11.65
CA PHE A 39 -9.35 -0.81 13.09
C PHE A 39 -8.12 -0.49 13.96
N GLY A 40 -6.94 -0.40 13.35
CA GLY A 40 -5.74 0.16 13.98
C GLY A 40 -5.42 1.56 13.44
N ALA A 41 -4.15 1.93 13.48
CA ALA A 41 -3.67 3.22 12.96
C ALA A 41 -2.54 3.03 11.93
N PRO A 42 -2.78 2.33 10.79
CA PRO A 42 -1.75 2.14 9.76
C PRO A 42 -1.27 3.49 9.23
N PHE A 43 -0.06 3.57 8.66
CA PHE A 43 0.53 4.84 8.23
C PHE A 43 -0.32 5.62 7.20
N TYR A 44 -1.13 4.91 6.41
CA TYR A 44 -2.05 5.46 5.41
C TYR A 44 -3.44 5.84 5.96
N GLY A 45 -3.76 5.47 7.21
CA GLY A 45 -5.01 5.85 7.88
C GLY A 45 -5.01 7.30 8.40
N GLY A 46 -6.16 7.88 8.70
CA GLY A 46 -6.28 9.21 9.31
C GLY A 46 -6.01 10.38 8.37
N TRP A 47 -5.83 10.12 7.08
CA TRP A 47 -5.59 11.14 6.05
C TRP A 47 -6.81 11.42 5.17
N GLY A 48 -7.99 10.92 5.54
CA GLY A 48 -9.23 11.08 4.78
C GLY A 48 -9.43 10.08 3.63
N LEU A 49 -8.56 9.06 3.53
CA LEU A 49 -8.68 7.99 2.51
C LEU A 49 -9.40 6.74 3.03
N THR A 50 -9.55 6.61 4.35
CA THR A 50 -10.07 5.44 5.04
C THR A 50 -11.20 5.80 6.00
N ASP A 51 -12.08 4.84 6.29
CA ASP A 51 -12.97 4.88 7.45
C ASP A 51 -12.20 4.34 8.66
N ASP A 52 -11.65 5.26 9.46
CA ASP A 52 -10.83 4.93 10.62
C ASP A 52 -11.70 4.71 11.87
N ARG A 53 -11.71 3.48 12.38
CA ARG A 53 -12.49 3.08 13.56
C ARG A 53 -11.83 3.41 14.89
N GLN A 54 -10.66 4.04 14.85
CA GLN A 54 -9.94 4.54 16.01
C GLN A 54 -9.47 5.98 15.74
N PRO A 55 -9.54 6.89 16.72
CA PRO A 55 -8.99 8.22 16.57
C PRO A 55 -7.48 8.17 16.34
N ILE A 56 -6.97 9.00 15.41
CA ILE A 56 -5.53 9.18 15.17
C ILE A 56 -5.16 10.64 15.49
N PRO A 57 -4.81 10.96 16.75
CA PRO A 57 -4.84 12.34 17.25
C PRO A 57 -3.86 13.31 16.63
N HIS A 58 -2.87 12.85 15.85
CA HIS A 58 -1.82 13.66 15.26
C HIS A 58 -1.98 13.85 13.73
N ARG A 59 -3.04 13.29 13.14
CA ARG A 59 -3.33 13.41 11.70
C ARG A 59 -4.57 14.26 11.52
N HIS A 60 -4.36 15.50 11.09
CA HIS A 60 -5.42 16.52 10.95
C HIS A 60 -5.59 17.03 9.52
N ARG A 61 -4.79 16.53 8.58
CA ARG A 61 -4.79 16.96 7.19
C ARG A 61 -5.40 15.88 6.32
N GLN A 62 -6.03 16.29 5.23
CA GLN A 62 -6.35 15.35 4.16
C GLN A 62 -5.12 15.18 3.27
N ARG A 63 -4.94 13.96 2.74
CA ARG A 63 -3.94 13.65 1.72
C ARG A 63 -4.58 12.86 0.61
N SER A 64 -4.13 13.13 -0.60
CA SER A 64 -4.43 12.31 -1.76
C SER A 64 -3.70 10.97 -1.66
N LEU A 65 -4.23 9.96 -2.34
CA LEU A 65 -3.58 8.67 -2.47
C LEU A 65 -2.19 8.78 -3.11
N ALA A 66 -2.04 9.68 -4.10
CA ALA A 66 -0.76 9.94 -4.76
C ALA A 66 0.30 10.52 -3.80
N GLU A 67 -0.09 11.41 -2.86
CA GLU A 67 0.83 11.91 -1.83
C GLU A 67 1.28 10.80 -0.87
N ILE A 68 0.37 9.91 -0.46
CA ILE A 68 0.72 8.78 0.41
C ILE A 68 1.64 7.79 -0.33
N PHE A 69 1.34 7.49 -1.59
CA PHE A 69 2.18 6.66 -2.46
C PHE A 69 3.59 7.26 -2.60
N HIS A 70 3.67 8.53 -2.96
CA HIS A 70 4.95 9.22 -3.13
C HIS A 70 5.76 9.25 -1.83
N TYR A 71 5.12 9.59 -0.71
CA TYR A 71 5.78 9.61 0.59
C TYR A 71 6.37 8.24 0.94
N PHE A 72 5.58 7.17 0.82
CA PHE A 72 6.00 5.85 1.26
C PHE A 72 6.99 5.19 0.28
N TYR A 73 6.65 5.14 -1.00
CA TYR A 73 7.42 4.39 -1.99
C TYR A 73 8.51 5.19 -2.70
N VAL A 74 8.49 6.52 -2.67
CA VAL A 74 9.51 7.33 -3.38
C VAL A 74 10.43 8.04 -2.40
N TRP A 75 9.87 8.65 -1.35
CA TRP A 75 10.66 9.48 -0.43
C TRP A 75 11.19 8.70 0.78
N TYR A 76 10.37 7.85 1.40
CA TYR A 76 10.72 7.17 2.65
C TYR A 76 11.51 5.88 2.43
N THR A 77 11.22 5.13 1.37
CA THR A 77 11.81 3.81 1.14
C THR A 77 13.14 3.92 0.39
N ILE A 78 14.16 3.21 0.88
CA ILE A 78 15.46 3.09 0.22
C ILE A 78 15.52 1.75 -0.51
N TYR A 79 15.76 1.78 -1.83
CA TYR A 79 15.88 0.58 -2.64
C TYR A 79 17.34 0.22 -2.90
N HIS A 80 17.62 -1.07 -2.81
CA HIS A 80 18.91 -1.67 -3.14
C HIS A 80 18.67 -2.73 -4.21
N VAL A 81 18.99 -2.40 -5.46
CA VAL A 81 18.77 -3.31 -6.60
C VAL A 81 20.13 -3.86 -7.06
N PRO A 82 20.28 -5.18 -7.23
CA PRO A 82 21.53 -5.77 -7.72
C PRO A 82 21.95 -5.17 -9.06
N GLY A 83 23.16 -4.61 -9.11
CA GLY A 83 23.72 -4.01 -10.33
C GLY A 83 23.34 -2.53 -10.57
N CYS A 84 22.53 -1.92 -9.70
CA CYS A 84 22.14 -0.51 -9.79
C CYS A 84 22.94 0.37 -8.80
N ALA A 85 22.91 1.68 -9.02
CA ALA A 85 23.42 2.66 -8.05
C ALA A 85 22.59 2.65 -6.76
N VAL A 86 23.21 2.98 -5.62
CA VAL A 86 22.55 3.04 -4.30
C VAL A 86 22.57 4.49 -3.78
N PRO A 87 21.42 5.03 -3.31
CA PRO A 87 20.11 4.40 -3.32
C PRO A 87 19.52 4.29 -4.73
N SER A 88 18.91 3.14 -5.04
CA SER A 88 18.17 2.95 -6.29
C SER A 88 16.78 3.60 -6.17
N ARG A 89 16.15 3.87 -7.31
CA ARG A 89 14.78 4.37 -7.36
C ARG A 89 13.78 3.22 -7.30
N ILE A 90 12.51 3.54 -7.06
CA ILE A 90 11.42 2.54 -7.11
C ILE A 90 11.32 1.92 -8.51
N GLU A 91 11.53 2.69 -9.57
CA GLU A 91 11.44 2.21 -10.95
C GLU A 91 12.50 1.14 -11.23
N ASP A 92 13.72 1.32 -10.74
CA ASP A 92 14.79 0.30 -10.85
C ASP A 92 14.38 -1.01 -10.17
N ALA A 93 13.68 -0.92 -9.02
CA ALA A 93 13.21 -2.09 -8.29
C ALA A 93 12.06 -2.80 -9.02
N LEU A 94 11.14 -2.05 -9.61
CA LEU A 94 10.03 -2.59 -10.40
C LEU A 94 10.54 -3.30 -11.65
N ASP A 95 11.46 -2.67 -12.39
CA ASP A 95 12.07 -3.24 -13.60
C ASP A 95 12.81 -4.54 -13.27
N PHE A 96 13.54 -4.57 -12.14
CA PHE A 96 14.22 -5.77 -11.68
C PHE A 96 13.25 -6.90 -11.31
N ILE A 97 12.15 -6.59 -10.60
CA ILE A 97 11.13 -7.59 -10.24
C ILE A 97 10.47 -8.16 -11.50
N GLU A 98 10.11 -7.31 -12.47
CA GLU A 98 9.46 -7.75 -13.71
C GLU A 98 10.38 -8.65 -14.53
N ALA A 99 11.66 -8.30 -14.65
CA ALA A 99 12.65 -9.11 -15.37
C ALA A 99 12.95 -10.47 -14.70
N ASN A 100 12.69 -10.60 -13.40
CA ASN A 100 12.97 -11.81 -12.62
C ASN A 100 11.71 -12.52 -12.11
N ARG A 101 10.52 -12.12 -12.57
CA ARG A 101 9.27 -12.73 -12.12
C ARG A 101 9.20 -14.20 -12.61
N PRO A 102 8.93 -15.17 -11.72
CA PRO A 102 8.68 -16.54 -12.17
C PRO A 102 7.43 -16.55 -13.07
N GLY A 103 7.55 -17.19 -14.23
CA GLY A 103 6.45 -17.40 -15.18
C GLY A 103 5.36 -18.31 -14.65
#